data_AF-A0A2V1NEI9-F1
#
_entry.id   AF-A0A2V1NEI9-F1
#
_cell.length_a   1.000
_cell.length_b   1.000
_cell.length_c   1.000
_cell.angle_alpha   90.00
_cell.angle_beta   90.00
_cell.angle_gamma   90.00
#
_symmetry.space_group_name_H-M   'P 1'
#
loop_
_entity.id
_entity.type
_entity.pdbx_description
1 polymer ?
#
loop_
_entity_poly.entity_id
_entity_poly.type
_entity_poly.pdbx_seq_one_letter_code
_entity_poly.pdbx_strand_id
1 'polypeptide(L)'
;MLKAPLVVEFPFTRSLGPVQSAFLTGLREGYVLGVRTRDGRTLVPPVEYDPVTAEELRDLVPVGLTGTVATWAWNPAPRRGQPLDTPFAWVLVKLDQADTTLLHALDAPGPDAVRTGMRVRIRWAAEREGAITDIACFEPDDREESVVAVHAGESDNPVTGIVAPARLDYTYSPGRAQTAYITALSEQRTVGERCPRCRKVYVPPRGACPTCGVATAEQVEVGPAGTVTTFCVVNIKAKNLDIEVPYVYGHIALDGADLALHGRIAGIPYDQVRMGLRVEPVWTEGARYPDHYRPTGEPDADYDTYKELL
;
A
#
# COMPACT_ATOMS: atom_id res chain seq x y z
N MET A 1 16.13 -8.19 -20.96
CA MET A 1 15.45 -8.50 -19.69
C MET A 1 14.05 -7.92 -19.76
N LEU A 2 13.01 -8.71 -19.45
CA LEU A 2 11.65 -8.19 -19.42
C LEU A 2 11.57 -7.07 -18.37
N LYS A 3 10.81 -6.02 -18.65
CA LYS A 3 10.52 -4.94 -17.70
C LYS A 3 9.16 -4.35 -18.03
N ALA A 4 8.43 -3.91 -17.01
CA ALA A 4 7.16 -3.23 -17.18
C ALA A 4 6.97 -2.16 -16.08
N PRO A 5 6.31 -1.04 -16.40
CA PRO A 5 5.83 -0.14 -15.35
C PRO A 5 4.75 -0.88 -14.54
N LEU A 6 4.84 -0.78 -13.22
CA LEU A 6 3.84 -1.29 -12.29
C LEU A 6 3.40 -0.16 -11.38
N VAL A 7 2.09 0.07 -11.37
CA VAL A 7 1.42 1.03 -10.51
C VAL A 7 0.62 0.23 -9.50
N VAL A 8 0.97 0.31 -8.23
CA VAL A 8 0.16 -0.22 -7.14
C VAL A 8 -0.56 0.96 -6.51
N GLU A 9 -1.88 0.99 -6.61
CA GLU A 9 -2.71 2.05 -6.06
C GLU A 9 -3.86 1.45 -5.25
N PHE A 10 -3.91 1.79 -3.98
CA PHE A 10 -4.97 1.35 -3.07
C PHE A 10 -5.30 2.50 -2.12
N PRO A 11 -6.48 3.12 -2.21
CA PRO A 11 -6.89 4.12 -1.24
C PRO A 11 -7.14 3.45 0.12
N PHE A 12 -6.55 4.00 1.18
CA PHE A 12 -6.78 3.53 2.54
C PHE A 12 -7.81 4.42 3.22
N THR A 13 -9.00 3.89 3.46
CA THR A 13 -10.00 4.54 4.30
C THR A 13 -9.70 4.24 5.76
N ARG A 14 -9.57 5.27 6.59
CA ARG A 14 -9.37 5.15 8.04
C ARG A 14 -10.38 6.01 8.78
N SER A 15 -11.02 5.44 9.81
CA SER A 15 -11.77 6.19 10.81
C SER A 15 -10.83 6.90 11.77
N LEU A 16 -11.22 8.09 12.21
CA LEU A 16 -10.42 8.92 13.11
C LEU A 16 -10.91 8.77 14.54
N GLY A 17 -9.96 8.69 15.49
CA GLY A 17 -10.25 8.90 16.90
C GLY A 17 -10.53 10.36 17.23
N PRO A 18 -10.97 10.69 18.45
CA PRO A 18 -11.38 12.04 18.84
C PRO A 18 -10.27 13.09 18.64
N VAL A 19 -9.00 12.74 18.93
CA VAL A 19 -7.84 13.64 18.79
C VAL A 19 -7.59 14.00 17.32
N GLN A 20 -7.48 12.99 16.44
CA GLN A 20 -7.22 13.23 15.02
C GLN A 20 -8.43 13.87 14.32
N SER A 21 -9.64 13.50 14.74
CA SER A 21 -10.89 14.11 14.26
C SER A 21 -10.92 15.60 14.54
N ALA A 22 -10.61 16.02 15.77
CA ALA A 22 -10.56 17.43 16.13
C ALA A 22 -9.44 18.19 15.41
N PHE A 23 -8.25 17.60 15.28
CA PHE A 23 -7.13 18.21 14.56
C PHE A 23 -7.48 18.49 13.09
N LEU A 24 -7.95 17.46 12.37
CA LEU A 24 -8.30 17.59 10.95
C LEU A 24 -9.52 18.49 10.74
N THR A 25 -10.47 18.48 11.67
CA THR A 25 -11.58 19.45 11.68
C THR A 25 -11.06 20.88 11.84
N GLY A 26 -10.10 21.09 12.73
CA GLY A 26 -9.45 22.40 12.91
C GLY A 26 -8.73 22.87 11.67
N LEU A 27 -7.96 21.99 11.01
CA LEU A 27 -7.30 22.34 9.74
C LEU A 27 -8.33 22.78 8.68
N ARG A 28 -9.45 22.05 8.59
CA ARG A 28 -10.54 22.40 7.68
C ARG A 28 -11.12 23.79 7.97
N GLU A 29 -11.23 24.14 9.25
CA GLU A 29 -11.76 25.41 9.74
C GLU A 29 -10.73 26.55 9.76
N GLY A 30 -9.46 26.26 9.51
CA GLY A 30 -8.40 27.26 9.40
C GLY A 30 -7.67 27.56 10.71
N TYR A 31 -7.63 26.59 11.64
CA TYR A 31 -6.79 26.64 12.83
C TYR A 31 -6.03 25.34 13.09
N VAL A 32 -5.05 25.38 13.98
CA VAL A 32 -4.22 24.22 14.32
C VAL A 32 -4.37 23.90 15.81
N LEU A 33 -4.60 22.62 16.10
CA LEU A 33 -4.61 22.09 17.46
C LEU A 33 -3.34 21.26 17.70
N GLY A 34 -2.76 21.40 18.89
CA GLY A 34 -1.83 20.43 19.47
C GLY A 34 -2.49 19.67 20.61
N VAL A 35 -1.77 18.70 21.18
CA VAL A 35 -2.20 17.99 22.39
C VAL A 35 -1.18 18.17 23.51
N ARG A 36 -1.64 18.47 24.71
CA ARG A 36 -0.78 18.67 25.87
C ARG A 36 -0.44 17.34 26.55
N THR A 37 0.84 17.10 26.78
CA THR A 37 1.37 15.99 27.58
C THR A 37 1.30 16.31 29.07
N ARG A 38 1.43 15.29 29.93
CA ARG A 38 1.46 15.52 31.39
C ARG A 38 2.66 16.34 31.87
N ASP A 39 3.78 16.28 31.15
CA ASP A 39 4.96 17.09 31.44
C ASP A 39 4.88 18.53 30.89
N GLY A 40 3.72 18.91 30.34
CA GLY A 40 3.39 20.28 29.94
C GLY A 40 3.78 20.64 28.51
N ARG A 41 4.37 19.72 27.73
CA ARG A 41 4.68 19.94 26.31
C ARG A 41 3.43 19.92 25.44
N THR A 42 3.43 20.68 24.36
CA THR A 42 2.37 20.65 23.33
C THR A 42 2.87 19.96 22.07
N LEU A 43 2.29 18.81 21.72
CA LEU A 43 2.66 18.04 20.53
C LEU A 43 1.81 18.44 19.32
N VAL A 44 2.47 18.74 18.20
CA VAL A 44 1.90 19.04 16.89
C VAL A 44 2.66 18.28 15.79
N PRO A 45 1.98 17.51 14.91
CA PRO A 45 0.56 17.13 15.00
C PRO A 45 0.24 16.44 16.33
N PRO A 46 -1.01 16.55 16.82
CA PRO A 46 -1.40 15.88 18.05
C PRO A 46 -1.42 14.36 17.85
N VAL A 47 -1.05 13.62 18.89
CA VAL A 47 -1.02 12.15 18.92
C VAL A 47 -1.93 11.64 20.03
N GLU A 48 -2.55 10.48 19.82
CA GLU A 48 -3.49 9.88 20.79
C GLU A 48 -2.82 9.38 22.07
N TYR A 49 -1.52 9.07 22.02
CA TYR A 49 -0.75 8.53 23.14
C TYR A 49 0.61 9.22 23.24
N ASP A 50 1.05 9.48 24.46
CA ASP A 50 2.36 10.05 24.74
C ASP A 50 3.48 9.11 24.26
N PRO A 51 4.42 9.56 23.41
CA PRO A 51 5.46 8.70 22.84
C PRO A 51 6.51 8.24 23.86
N VAL A 52 6.55 8.85 25.05
CA VAL A 52 7.47 8.51 26.14
C VAL A 52 6.75 7.64 27.17
N THR A 53 5.55 8.01 27.59
CA THR A 53 4.85 7.33 28.71
C THR A 53 3.78 6.34 28.26
N ALA A 54 3.41 6.33 26.98
CA ALA A 54 2.30 5.57 26.40
C ALA A 54 0.91 5.89 27.01
N GLU A 55 0.79 6.96 27.81
CA GLU A 55 -0.49 7.39 28.37
C GLU A 55 -1.37 8.04 27.30
N GLU A 56 -2.68 7.85 27.43
CA GLU A 56 -3.64 8.48 26.51
C GLU A 56 -3.67 10.00 26.70
N LEU A 57 -3.66 10.74 25.59
CA LEU A 57 -3.68 12.20 25.56
C LEU A 57 -4.99 12.71 24.94
N ARG A 58 -5.64 13.67 25.61
CA ARG A 58 -6.92 14.26 25.16
C ARG A 58 -7.01 15.77 25.33
N ASP A 59 -6.07 16.41 26.04
CA ASP A 59 -6.08 17.86 26.29
C ASP A 59 -5.63 18.61 25.02
N LEU A 60 -6.59 18.90 24.14
CA LEU A 60 -6.36 19.61 22.89
C LEU A 60 -6.31 21.13 23.12
N VAL A 61 -5.31 21.78 22.53
CA VAL A 61 -5.07 23.21 22.70
C VAL A 61 -4.73 23.87 21.37
N PRO A 62 -5.23 25.10 21.10
CA PRO A 62 -4.86 25.83 19.90
C PRO A 62 -3.37 26.25 19.95
N VAL A 63 -2.73 26.23 18.78
CA VAL A 63 -1.35 26.72 18.58
C VAL A 63 -1.32 27.81 17.51
N GLY A 64 -0.22 28.54 17.43
CA GLY A 64 -0.05 29.62 16.46
C GLY A 64 -0.06 29.14 15.01
N LEU A 65 -0.45 30.03 14.09
CA LEU A 65 -0.38 29.81 12.64
C LEU A 65 0.96 30.23 12.04
N THR A 66 1.82 30.81 12.87
CA THR A 66 3.19 31.22 12.60
C THR A 66 4.16 30.28 13.32
N GLY A 67 5.37 30.16 12.80
CA GLY A 67 6.36 29.27 13.38
C GLY A 67 7.77 29.55 12.87
N THR A 68 8.71 28.78 13.39
CA THR A 68 10.13 28.87 13.04
C THR A 68 10.58 27.60 12.34
N VAL A 69 11.30 27.74 11.22
CA VAL A 69 11.92 26.60 10.51
C VAL A 69 13.05 26.04 11.37
N ALA A 70 12.91 24.80 11.83
CA ALA A 70 13.93 24.08 12.59
C ALA A 70 15.01 23.48 11.69
N THR A 71 14.61 22.86 10.57
CA THR A 71 15.52 22.34 9.54
C THR A 71 14.76 22.17 8.22
N TRP A 72 15.50 22.00 7.12
CA TRP A 72 14.91 21.96 5.79
C TRP A 72 15.76 21.17 4.78
N ALA A 73 15.12 20.75 3.69
CA ALA A 73 15.77 20.18 2.51
C ALA A 73 15.10 20.68 1.22
N TRP A 74 15.91 21.04 0.22
CA TRP A 74 15.39 21.50 -1.07
C TRP A 74 14.86 20.34 -1.92
N ASN A 75 13.69 20.54 -2.53
CA ASN A 75 13.10 19.64 -3.50
C ASN A 75 13.08 20.30 -4.89
N PRO A 76 14.09 20.04 -5.74
CA PRO A 76 14.22 20.70 -7.04
C PRO A 76 13.28 20.15 -8.11
N ALA A 77 12.67 18.99 -7.89
CA ALA A 77 11.83 18.29 -8.85
C ALA A 77 10.65 17.61 -8.13
N PRO A 78 9.59 18.37 -7.81
CA PRO A 78 8.41 17.83 -7.18
C PRO A 78 7.83 16.64 -7.93
N ARG A 79 7.39 15.64 -7.18
CA ARG A 79 6.68 14.49 -7.73
C ARG A 79 5.19 14.76 -7.73
N ARG A 80 4.46 14.06 -8.61
CA ARG A 80 2.99 14.07 -8.64
C ARG A 80 2.42 13.87 -7.23
N GLY A 81 1.44 14.70 -6.87
CA GLY A 81 0.72 14.61 -5.59
C GLY A 81 1.45 15.20 -4.39
N GLN A 82 2.63 15.81 -4.58
CA GLN A 82 3.25 16.63 -3.54
C GLN A 82 2.53 17.98 -3.39
N PRO A 83 2.70 18.70 -2.25
CA PRO A 83 1.92 19.90 -1.94
C PRO A 83 2.02 21.02 -2.99
N LEU A 84 3.16 21.13 -3.68
CA LEU A 84 3.41 22.12 -4.73
C LEU A 84 3.93 21.41 -5.99
N ASP A 85 3.59 21.96 -7.16
CA ASP A 85 4.01 21.48 -8.48
C ASP A 85 5.29 22.17 -9.00
N THR A 86 5.74 23.23 -8.31
CA THR A 86 7.01 23.94 -8.53
C THR A 86 8.03 23.60 -7.44
N PRO A 87 9.35 23.75 -7.70
CA PRO A 87 10.38 23.50 -6.69
C PRO A 87 10.12 24.23 -5.36
N PHE A 88 10.32 23.53 -4.25
CA PHE A 88 10.00 24.03 -2.91
C PHE A 88 10.95 23.43 -1.86
N ALA A 89 10.87 23.89 -0.61
CA ALA A 89 11.58 23.29 0.51
C ALA A 89 10.68 22.41 1.38
N TRP A 90 11.09 21.18 1.67
CA TRP A 90 10.54 20.45 2.81
C TRP A 90 11.10 21.06 4.09
N VAL A 91 10.22 21.45 5.01
CA VAL A 91 10.59 22.11 6.27
C VAL A 91 10.00 21.38 7.47
N LEU A 92 10.77 21.28 8.55
CA LEU A 92 10.25 21.01 9.88
C LEU A 92 10.00 22.36 10.57
N VAL A 93 8.74 22.71 10.80
CA VAL A 93 8.35 23.99 11.41
C VAL A 93 7.89 23.76 12.84
N LYS A 94 8.53 24.44 13.80
CA LYS A 94 8.00 24.53 15.17
C LYS A 94 7.01 25.70 15.20
N LEU A 95 5.71 25.39 15.21
CA LEU A 95 4.68 26.42 15.36
C LEU A 95 4.79 27.08 16.73
N ASP A 96 4.38 28.35 16.82
CA ASP A 96 4.32 29.04 18.10
C ASP A 96 3.37 28.28 19.05
N GLN A 97 3.70 28.25 20.34
CA GLN A 97 3.01 27.46 21.36
C GLN A 97 3.07 25.92 21.20
N ALA A 98 3.79 25.39 20.20
CA ALA A 98 4.08 23.97 20.07
C ALA A 98 5.50 23.63 20.59
N ASP A 99 5.74 22.36 20.93
CA ASP A 99 7.05 21.83 21.36
C ASP A 99 7.68 20.85 20.36
N THR A 100 6.90 20.35 19.40
CA THR A 100 7.38 19.52 18.28
C THR A 100 7.28 20.26 16.95
N THR A 101 7.85 19.66 15.91
CA THR A 101 7.86 20.22 14.56
C THR A 101 6.87 19.51 13.64
N LEU A 102 6.15 20.29 12.84
CA LEU A 102 5.32 19.83 11.73
C LEU A 102 6.17 19.77 10.45
N LEU A 103 6.18 18.62 9.76
CA LEU A 103 6.74 18.51 8.42
C LEU A 103 5.74 19.05 7.39
N HIS A 104 6.14 20.02 6.58
CA HIS A 104 5.34 20.47 5.46
C HIS A 104 6.17 21.17 4.36
N ALA A 105 5.54 21.58 3.26
CA ALA A 105 6.17 22.36 2.22
C ALA A 105 6.30 23.85 2.62
N LEU A 106 7.42 24.49 2.27
CA LEU A 106 7.62 25.93 2.26
C LEU A 106 7.78 26.39 0.81
N ASP A 107 6.90 27.29 0.38
CA ASP A 107 6.99 27.98 -0.89
C ASP A 107 8.08 29.06 -0.81
N ALA A 108 9.14 28.90 -1.60
CA ALA A 108 10.30 29.78 -1.61
C ALA A 108 10.88 29.85 -3.03
N PRO A 109 11.44 31.00 -3.46
CA PRO A 109 11.92 31.18 -4.83
C PRO A 109 13.16 30.35 -5.18
N GLY A 110 13.87 29.82 -4.18
CA GLY A 110 15.08 29.03 -4.36
C GLY A 110 15.69 28.60 -3.01
N PRO A 111 16.68 27.69 -3.02
CA PRO A 111 17.31 27.19 -1.80
C PRO A 111 18.02 28.29 -0.99
N ASP A 112 18.58 29.30 -1.65
CA ASP A 112 19.28 30.41 -1.00
C ASP A 112 18.36 31.32 -0.17
N ALA A 113 17.05 31.27 -0.42
CA ALA A 113 16.04 32.00 0.35
C ALA A 113 15.59 31.27 1.63
N VAL A 114 16.02 30.02 1.82
CA VAL A 114 15.59 29.18 2.95
C VAL A 114 16.71 29.05 3.98
N ARG A 115 16.39 29.30 5.24
CA ARG A 115 17.36 29.19 6.35
C ARG A 115 16.70 28.67 7.62
N THR A 116 17.43 27.86 8.38
CA THR A 116 17.05 27.52 9.75
C THR A 116 16.90 28.80 10.57
N GLY A 117 15.85 28.86 11.38
CA GLY A 117 15.51 30.02 12.20
C GLY A 117 14.63 31.07 11.50
N MET A 118 14.33 30.95 10.20
CA MET A 118 13.42 31.88 9.55
C MET A 118 11.98 31.71 10.03
N ARG A 119 11.25 32.83 10.05
CA ARG A 119 9.83 32.89 10.37
C ARG A 119 8.99 32.56 9.15
N VAL A 120 7.97 31.75 9.38
CA VAL A 120 7.04 31.30 8.35
C VAL A 120 5.63 31.29 8.91
N ARG A 121 4.64 31.37 8.02
CA ARG A 121 3.23 31.28 8.36
C ARG A 121 2.50 30.32 7.44
N ILE A 122 1.43 29.74 7.94
CA ILE A 122 0.55 28.87 7.16
C ILE A 122 -0.13 29.67 6.04
N ARG A 123 -0.05 29.14 4.82
CA ARG A 123 -0.96 29.46 3.71
C ARG A 123 -1.98 28.34 3.59
N TRP A 124 -3.24 28.65 3.88
CA TRP A 124 -4.34 27.70 3.76
C TRP A 124 -4.69 27.41 2.29
N ALA A 125 -5.10 26.18 2.01
CA ALA A 125 -5.70 25.81 0.73
C ALA A 125 -7.05 26.54 0.54
N ALA A 126 -7.40 26.79 -0.73
CA ALA A 126 -8.65 27.46 -1.09
C ALA A 126 -9.87 26.60 -0.73
N GLU A 127 -9.77 25.29 -1.00
CA GLU A 127 -10.72 24.28 -0.56
C GLU A 127 -10.08 23.46 0.55
N ARG A 128 -10.82 23.20 1.62
CA ARG A 128 -10.35 22.45 2.78
C ARG A 128 -11.35 21.37 3.13
N GLU A 129 -10.87 20.15 3.32
CA GLU A 129 -11.70 18.94 3.42
C GLU A 129 -11.48 18.15 4.72
N GLY A 130 -10.52 18.54 5.56
CA GLY A 130 -10.14 17.79 6.74
C GLY A 130 -8.93 16.90 6.50
N ALA A 131 -7.90 17.45 5.85
CA ALA A 131 -6.66 16.76 5.53
C ALA A 131 -5.45 17.63 5.88
N ILE A 132 -4.26 17.01 6.01
CA ILE A 132 -3.03 17.78 6.26
C ILE A 132 -2.73 18.79 5.13
N THR A 133 -3.23 18.51 3.92
CA THR A 133 -3.15 19.35 2.73
C THR A 133 -4.09 20.56 2.76
N ASP A 134 -4.95 20.69 3.78
CA ASP A 134 -5.69 21.94 4.02
C ASP A 134 -4.71 23.09 4.33
N ILE A 135 -3.54 22.78 4.88
CA ILE A 135 -2.36 23.64 4.80
C ILE A 135 -1.80 23.46 3.38
N ALA A 136 -1.93 24.45 2.50
CA ALA A 136 -1.37 24.37 1.15
C ALA A 136 0.17 24.31 1.22
N CYS A 137 0.76 25.23 1.98
CA CYS A 137 2.18 25.26 2.33
C CYS A 137 2.43 26.29 3.44
N PHE A 138 3.68 26.45 3.86
CA PHE A 138 4.17 27.63 4.54
C PHE A 138 4.68 28.67 3.53
N GLU A 139 4.70 29.93 3.93
CA GLU A 139 5.36 31.02 3.23
C GLU A 139 6.14 31.90 4.22
N PRO A 140 7.19 32.62 3.78
CA PRO A 140 7.93 33.54 4.65
C PRO A 140 7.00 34.54 5.34
N ASP A 141 7.26 34.80 6.63
CA ASP A 141 6.51 35.77 7.41
C ASP A 141 7.38 37.00 7.73
N ASP A 142 7.19 38.06 6.96
CA ASP A 142 7.91 39.33 7.09
C ASP A 142 7.17 40.37 7.95
N ARG A 143 6.08 39.96 8.63
CA ARG A 143 5.25 40.88 9.44
C ARG A 143 5.73 40.94 10.89
N GLU A 144 5.63 42.11 11.51
CA GLU A 144 5.70 42.22 12.97
C GLU A 144 4.44 41.60 13.60
N GLU A 145 4.64 40.86 14.69
CA GLU A 145 3.68 39.99 15.38
C GLU A 145 2.20 40.35 15.21
N SER A 146 1.45 39.51 14.50
CA SER A 146 -0.02 39.49 14.58
C SER A 146 -0.48 38.26 15.34
N VAL A 147 -0.86 38.45 16.60
CA VAL A 147 -1.49 37.39 17.39
C VAL A 147 -2.94 37.28 16.91
N VAL A 148 -3.20 36.38 15.97
CA VAL A 148 -4.58 36.05 15.61
C VAL A 148 -5.11 35.15 16.71
N ALA A 149 -6.12 35.61 17.45
CA ALA A 149 -6.83 34.78 18.42
C ALA A 149 -7.48 33.61 17.68
N VAL A 150 -6.97 32.40 17.92
CA VAL A 150 -7.53 31.18 17.39
C VAL A 150 -8.70 30.77 18.28
N HIS A 151 -9.92 30.91 17.77
CA HIS A 151 -11.11 30.35 18.41
C HIS A 151 -11.28 28.90 17.98
N ALA A 152 -10.83 27.97 18.81
CA ALA A 152 -11.24 26.58 18.71
C ALA A 152 -12.67 26.45 19.23
N GLY A 153 -13.64 26.29 18.34
CA GLY A 153 -15.03 25.96 18.68
C GLY A 153 -15.28 24.46 18.55
N GLU A 154 -16.26 23.93 19.29
CA GLU A 154 -16.82 22.61 18.97
C GLU A 154 -17.51 22.70 17.60
N SER A 155 -17.12 21.82 16.67
CA SER A 155 -17.71 21.74 15.34
C SER A 155 -18.88 20.77 15.35
N ASP A 156 -20.05 21.22 14.89
CA ASP A 156 -21.25 20.38 14.76
C ASP A 156 -21.13 19.29 13.67
N ASN A 157 -20.06 19.32 12.85
CA ASN A 157 -19.84 18.39 11.77
C ASN A 157 -18.37 17.91 11.71
N PRO A 158 -17.90 17.11 12.69
CA PRO A 158 -16.50 16.71 12.77
C PRO A 158 -16.07 15.82 11.60
N VAL A 159 -14.79 15.92 11.21
CA VAL A 159 -14.17 14.98 10.28
C VAL A 159 -14.00 13.63 11.00
N THR A 160 -14.72 12.60 10.58
CA THR A 160 -14.73 11.28 11.26
C THR A 160 -13.94 10.20 10.54
N GLY A 161 -13.55 10.45 9.29
CA GLY A 161 -12.77 9.53 8.48
C GLY A 161 -12.06 10.25 7.35
N ILE A 162 -10.95 9.68 6.91
CA ILE A 162 -10.20 10.15 5.74
C ILE A 162 -9.94 9.00 4.78
N VAL A 163 -9.72 9.36 3.52
CA VAL A 163 -9.18 8.47 2.51
C VAL A 163 -7.75 8.91 2.19
N ALA A 164 -6.77 8.17 2.68
CA ALA A 164 -5.37 8.42 2.36
C ALA A 164 -5.00 7.68 1.06
N PRO A 165 -4.70 8.39 -0.04
CA PRO A 165 -4.26 7.72 -1.26
C PRO A 165 -2.87 7.10 -1.04
N ALA A 166 -2.73 5.79 -1.27
CA ALA A 166 -1.43 5.15 -1.37
C ALA A 166 -1.19 4.72 -2.81
N ARG A 167 -0.09 5.23 -3.39
CA ARG A 167 0.33 4.93 -4.74
C ARG A 167 1.83 4.69 -4.78
N LEU A 168 2.25 3.61 -5.42
CA LEU A 168 3.64 3.28 -5.67
C LEU A 168 3.85 3.04 -7.16
N ASP A 169 4.65 3.91 -7.78
CA ASP A 169 5.06 3.80 -9.17
C ASP A 169 6.48 3.21 -9.23
N TYR A 170 6.65 2.04 -9.83
CA TYR A 170 7.97 1.42 -10.01
C TYR A 170 8.07 0.64 -11.31
N THR A 171 9.30 0.48 -11.81
CA THR A 171 9.57 -0.42 -12.94
C THR A 171 9.88 -1.81 -12.38
N TYR A 172 9.00 -2.78 -12.63
CA TYR A 172 9.24 -4.17 -12.28
C TYR A 172 10.09 -4.85 -13.35
N SER A 173 11.16 -5.51 -12.92
CA SER A 173 11.98 -6.36 -13.77
C SER A 173 12.02 -7.76 -13.17
N PRO A 174 11.32 -8.77 -13.75
CA PRO A 174 11.40 -10.13 -13.23
C PRO A 174 12.84 -10.64 -13.31
N GLY A 175 13.29 -11.33 -12.26
CA GLY A 175 14.57 -12.03 -12.26
C GLY A 175 14.62 -13.15 -13.31
N ARG A 176 15.78 -13.81 -13.46
CA ARG A 176 16.00 -14.83 -14.49
C ARG A 176 14.92 -15.95 -14.47
N ALA A 177 14.52 -16.41 -13.27
CA ALA A 177 13.58 -17.52 -13.06
C ALA A 177 12.18 -17.17 -13.57
N GLN A 178 11.65 -16.04 -13.09
CA GLN A 178 10.35 -15.55 -13.53
C GLN A 178 10.34 -15.15 -15.00
N THR A 179 11.45 -14.60 -15.53
CA THR A 179 11.56 -14.30 -16.96
C THR A 179 11.35 -15.56 -17.79
N ALA A 180 12.06 -16.64 -17.47
CA ALA A 180 11.91 -17.91 -18.17
C ALA A 180 10.51 -18.51 -18.01
N TYR A 181 9.92 -18.44 -16.81
CA TYR A 181 8.55 -18.87 -16.56
C TYR A 181 7.52 -18.12 -17.42
N ILE A 182 7.60 -16.78 -17.48
CA ILE A 182 6.69 -15.94 -18.28
C ILE A 182 6.87 -16.24 -19.77
N THR A 183 8.10 -16.49 -20.23
CA THR A 183 8.35 -16.92 -21.61
C THR A 183 7.72 -18.28 -21.90
N ALA A 184 7.91 -19.28 -21.03
CA ALA A 184 7.31 -20.60 -21.20
C ALA A 184 5.77 -20.53 -21.21
N LEU A 185 5.17 -19.72 -20.35
CA LEU A 185 3.71 -19.53 -20.35
C LEU A 185 3.19 -18.95 -21.67
N SER A 186 3.97 -18.09 -22.35
CA SER A 186 3.60 -17.60 -23.69
C SER A 186 3.66 -18.67 -24.79
N GLU A 187 4.34 -19.80 -24.52
CA GLU A 187 4.37 -21.01 -25.34
C GLU A 187 3.37 -22.06 -24.84
N GLN A 188 2.44 -21.69 -23.94
CA GLN A 188 1.48 -22.58 -23.28
C GLN A 188 2.10 -23.72 -22.45
N ARG A 189 3.33 -23.50 -21.96
CA ARG A 189 4.09 -24.44 -21.14
C ARG A 189 4.29 -23.89 -19.73
N THR A 190 4.33 -24.78 -18.74
CA THR A 190 4.61 -24.39 -17.36
C THR A 190 5.96 -24.96 -16.96
N VAL A 191 6.87 -24.10 -16.49
CA VAL A 191 8.18 -24.50 -15.98
C VAL A 191 8.37 -24.09 -14.53
N GLY A 192 8.91 -24.99 -13.72
CA GLY A 192 9.40 -24.75 -12.38
C GLY A 192 10.92 -24.75 -12.32
N GLU A 193 11.44 -24.56 -11.10
CA GLU A 193 12.85 -24.80 -10.83
C GLU A 193 13.05 -25.76 -9.67
N ARG A 194 13.98 -26.71 -9.89
CA ARG A 194 14.33 -27.74 -8.95
C ARG A 194 15.41 -27.26 -7.98
N CYS A 195 15.19 -27.52 -6.70
CA CYS A 195 16.20 -27.31 -5.67
C CYS A 195 17.30 -28.38 -5.77
N PRO A 196 18.59 -28.00 -5.81
CA PRO A 196 19.67 -28.98 -5.84
C PRO A 196 19.79 -29.80 -4.53
N ARG A 197 19.20 -29.32 -3.42
CA ARG A 197 19.30 -29.96 -2.10
C ARG A 197 18.13 -30.88 -1.77
N CYS A 198 16.91 -30.34 -1.78
CA CYS A 198 15.70 -31.11 -1.43
C CYS A 198 14.97 -31.70 -2.64
N ARG A 199 15.45 -31.43 -3.87
CA ARG A 199 14.87 -31.90 -5.14
C ARG A 199 13.43 -31.48 -5.43
N LYS A 200 12.81 -30.68 -4.55
CA LYS A 200 11.50 -30.05 -4.78
C LYS A 200 11.53 -29.10 -5.98
N VAL A 201 10.47 -29.09 -6.76
CA VAL A 201 10.24 -28.24 -7.94
C VAL A 201 9.19 -27.17 -7.60
N TYR A 202 9.57 -25.90 -7.68
CA TYR A 202 8.68 -24.78 -7.32
C TYR A 202 8.10 -24.09 -8.55
N VAL A 203 6.77 -23.91 -8.55
CA VAL A 203 6.02 -23.16 -9.56
C VAL A 203 5.07 -22.16 -8.86
N PRO A 204 5.06 -20.87 -9.23
CA PRO A 204 6.03 -20.19 -10.10
C PRO A 204 7.44 -20.15 -9.48
N PRO A 205 8.52 -20.28 -10.28
CA PRO A 205 9.87 -20.27 -9.76
C PRO A 205 10.31 -18.86 -9.32
N ARG A 206 10.95 -18.77 -8.14
CA ARG A 206 11.51 -17.53 -7.57
C ARG A 206 13.02 -17.38 -7.81
N GLY A 207 13.70 -18.45 -8.23
CA GLY A 207 15.16 -18.52 -8.34
C GLY A 207 15.88 -18.95 -7.06
N ALA A 208 15.12 -19.24 -5.99
CA ALA A 208 15.63 -19.78 -4.74
C ALA A 208 14.61 -20.74 -4.11
N CYS A 209 15.11 -21.73 -3.39
CA CYS A 209 14.30 -22.67 -2.62
C CYS A 209 13.88 -22.02 -1.28
N PRO A 210 12.57 -21.84 -1.01
CA PRO A 210 12.11 -21.27 0.26
C PRO A 210 12.39 -22.16 1.47
N THR A 211 12.52 -23.47 1.28
CA THR A 211 12.81 -24.42 2.37
C THR A 211 14.30 -24.46 2.74
N CYS A 212 15.18 -24.43 1.74
CA CYS A 212 16.62 -24.62 1.95
C CYS A 212 17.42 -23.31 1.93
N GLY A 213 16.84 -22.21 1.44
CA GLY A 213 17.52 -20.92 1.32
C GLY A 213 18.63 -20.88 0.26
N VAL A 214 18.66 -21.85 -0.67
CA VAL A 214 19.68 -21.95 -1.72
C VAL A 214 19.12 -21.53 -3.08
N ALA A 215 19.99 -21.03 -3.96
CA ALA A 215 19.62 -20.75 -5.34
C ALA A 215 19.16 -22.03 -6.06
N THR A 216 18.09 -21.92 -6.82
CA THR A 216 17.69 -22.94 -7.81
C THR A 216 18.29 -22.56 -9.16
N ALA A 217 18.30 -23.45 -10.16
CA ALA A 217 18.79 -23.13 -11.51
C ALA A 217 18.31 -24.13 -12.56
N GLU A 218 18.15 -25.40 -12.16
CA GLU A 218 17.64 -26.47 -13.01
C GLU A 218 16.15 -26.23 -13.30
N GLN A 219 15.82 -25.89 -14.56
CA GLN A 219 14.42 -25.77 -15.00
C GLN A 219 13.83 -27.14 -15.27
N VAL A 220 12.54 -27.28 -14.94
CA VAL A 220 11.77 -28.51 -15.10
C VAL A 220 10.40 -28.15 -15.62
N GLU A 221 9.97 -28.78 -16.70
CA GLU A 221 8.59 -28.65 -17.20
C GLU A 221 7.64 -29.49 -16.33
N VAL A 222 6.48 -28.93 -16.00
CA VAL A 222 5.46 -29.55 -15.12
C VAL A 222 4.07 -29.45 -15.74
N GLY A 223 3.15 -30.30 -15.30
CA GLY A 223 1.78 -30.37 -15.82
C GLY A 223 1.71 -30.87 -17.26
N PRO A 224 0.77 -30.39 -18.10
CA PRO A 224 -0.15 -29.27 -17.84
C PRO A 224 -1.28 -29.62 -16.86
N ALA A 225 -1.57 -30.91 -16.65
CA ALA A 225 -2.56 -31.35 -15.68
C ALA A 225 -2.08 -31.16 -14.23
N GLY A 226 -3.02 -31.13 -13.30
CA GLY A 226 -2.77 -31.04 -11.88
C GLY A 226 -3.96 -31.45 -11.03
N THR A 227 -3.74 -31.48 -9.71
CA THR A 227 -4.75 -31.83 -8.71
C THR A 227 -5.17 -30.59 -7.94
N VAL A 228 -6.49 -30.38 -7.78
CA VAL A 228 -7.02 -29.42 -6.81
C VAL A 228 -6.74 -29.94 -5.40
N THR A 229 -5.84 -29.29 -4.66
CA THR A 229 -5.45 -29.71 -3.31
C THR A 229 -6.35 -29.11 -2.24
N THR A 230 -6.79 -27.87 -2.44
CA THR A 230 -7.82 -27.18 -1.64
C THR A 230 -8.46 -26.08 -2.47
N PHE A 231 -9.61 -25.55 -2.02
CA PHE A 231 -10.34 -24.52 -2.78
C PHE A 231 -11.24 -23.67 -1.88
N CYS A 232 -11.66 -22.53 -2.40
CA CYS A 232 -12.70 -21.68 -1.81
C CYS A 232 -13.75 -21.29 -2.85
N VAL A 233 -15.00 -21.18 -2.39
CA VAL A 233 -16.12 -20.67 -3.18
C VAL A 233 -16.29 -19.19 -2.89
N VAL A 234 -16.07 -18.36 -3.90
CA VAL A 234 -16.14 -16.91 -3.78
C VAL A 234 -17.55 -16.43 -4.10
N ASN A 235 -18.25 -15.99 -3.06
CA ASN A 235 -19.63 -15.48 -3.12
C ASN A 235 -19.72 -13.95 -3.23
N ILE A 236 -18.62 -13.24 -2.92
CA ILE A 236 -18.52 -11.79 -3.00
C ILE A 236 -17.31 -11.48 -3.87
N LYS A 237 -17.52 -10.85 -5.03
CA LYS A 237 -16.43 -10.50 -5.94
C LYS A 237 -15.80 -9.15 -5.60
N ALA A 238 -14.51 -9.05 -5.85
CA ALA A 238 -13.82 -7.76 -5.81
C ALA A 238 -14.47 -6.78 -6.81
N LYS A 239 -14.43 -5.48 -6.46
CA LYS A 239 -14.92 -4.40 -7.32
C LYS A 239 -14.22 -4.47 -8.69
N ASN A 240 -14.99 -4.33 -9.77
CA ASN A 240 -14.52 -4.39 -11.17
C ASN A 240 -14.04 -5.76 -11.67
N LEU A 241 -14.32 -6.86 -10.95
CA LEU A 241 -14.06 -8.20 -11.46
C LEU A 241 -15.22 -8.68 -12.36
N ASP A 242 -14.93 -8.98 -13.62
CA ASP A 242 -15.91 -9.50 -14.59
C ASP A 242 -16.00 -11.03 -14.55
N ILE A 243 -16.35 -11.56 -13.37
CA ILE A 243 -16.63 -12.97 -13.14
C ILE A 243 -17.99 -13.07 -12.44
N GLU A 244 -18.83 -14.00 -12.88
CA GLU A 244 -20.11 -14.30 -12.24
C GLU A 244 -19.89 -15.03 -10.90
N VAL A 245 -20.66 -14.65 -9.89
CA VAL A 245 -20.66 -15.33 -8.58
C VAL A 245 -21.76 -16.39 -8.53
N PRO A 246 -21.54 -17.52 -7.84
CA PRO A 246 -20.28 -17.92 -7.22
C PRO A 246 -19.26 -18.50 -8.22
N TYR A 247 -17.97 -18.29 -7.96
CA TYR A 247 -16.87 -18.93 -8.69
C TYR A 247 -15.87 -19.57 -7.73
N VAL A 248 -14.99 -20.43 -8.25
CA VAL A 248 -14.04 -21.19 -7.42
C VAL A 248 -12.60 -20.81 -7.74
N TYR A 249 -11.81 -20.57 -6.69
CA TYR A 249 -10.35 -20.57 -6.76
C TYR A 249 -9.81 -21.76 -5.98
N GLY A 250 -8.86 -22.46 -6.58
CA GLY A 250 -8.20 -23.62 -6.01
C GLY A 250 -6.70 -23.43 -5.90
N HIS A 251 -6.11 -24.13 -4.94
CA HIS A 251 -4.71 -24.53 -5.01
C HIS A 251 -4.61 -25.72 -5.97
N ILE A 252 -3.77 -25.60 -7.00
CA ILE A 252 -3.57 -26.62 -8.03
C ILE A 252 -2.11 -27.08 -7.96
N ALA A 253 -1.90 -28.31 -7.52
CA ALA A 253 -0.61 -28.99 -7.61
C ALA A 253 -0.46 -29.58 -9.01
N LEU A 254 0.31 -28.90 -9.87
CA LEU A 254 0.63 -29.42 -11.20
C LEU A 254 1.48 -30.69 -11.10
N ASP A 255 1.29 -31.62 -12.03
CA ASP A 255 2.04 -32.87 -12.03
C ASP A 255 3.55 -32.58 -12.16
N GLY A 256 4.33 -33.08 -11.20
CA GLY A 256 5.78 -32.82 -11.12
C GLY A 256 6.16 -31.54 -10.38
N ALA A 257 5.21 -30.78 -9.82
CA ALA A 257 5.46 -29.64 -8.94
C ALA A 257 5.28 -30.00 -7.44
N ASP A 258 6.10 -29.40 -6.60
CA ASP A 258 6.08 -29.56 -5.13
C ASP A 258 5.52 -28.30 -4.41
N LEU A 259 4.81 -27.46 -5.16
CA LEU A 259 4.09 -26.29 -4.66
C LEU A 259 2.85 -26.07 -5.52
N ALA A 260 1.69 -25.95 -4.86
CA ALA A 260 0.46 -25.63 -5.55
C ALA A 260 0.44 -24.15 -5.98
N LEU A 261 -0.03 -23.91 -7.20
CA LEU A 261 -0.32 -22.56 -7.70
C LEU A 261 -1.78 -22.20 -7.43
N HIS A 262 -2.09 -20.92 -7.35
CA HIS A 262 -3.48 -20.46 -7.28
C HIS A 262 -4.05 -20.36 -8.70
N GLY A 263 -5.22 -20.96 -8.93
CA GLY A 263 -5.90 -20.93 -10.22
C GLY A 263 -7.42 -20.94 -10.09
N ARG A 264 -8.11 -20.31 -11.04
CA ARG A 264 -9.57 -20.34 -11.15
C ARG A 264 -10.02 -21.70 -11.69
N ILE A 265 -11.03 -22.30 -11.07
CA ILE A 265 -11.66 -23.54 -11.56
C ILE A 265 -12.97 -23.18 -12.26
N ALA A 266 -13.17 -23.67 -13.48
CA ALA A 266 -14.43 -23.51 -14.22
C ALA A 266 -14.70 -24.75 -15.11
N GLY A 267 -15.79 -24.71 -15.89
CA GLY A 267 -16.22 -25.88 -16.68
C GLY A 267 -16.89 -26.99 -15.85
N ILE A 268 -17.19 -26.71 -14.57
CA ILE A 268 -17.91 -27.57 -13.64
C ILE A 268 -18.72 -26.68 -12.68
N PRO A 269 -19.91 -27.10 -12.20
CA PRO A 269 -20.63 -26.38 -11.16
C PRO A 269 -19.77 -26.18 -9.91
N TYR A 270 -19.85 -24.99 -9.30
CA TYR A 270 -18.99 -24.61 -8.16
C TYR A 270 -19.13 -25.56 -6.96
N ASP A 271 -20.32 -26.14 -6.78
CA ASP A 271 -20.67 -27.06 -5.70
C ASP A 271 -20.22 -28.51 -5.96
N GLN A 272 -19.65 -28.78 -7.13
CA GLN A 272 -19.06 -30.07 -7.50
C GLN A 272 -17.53 -30.06 -7.50
N VAL A 273 -16.92 -28.89 -7.28
CA VAL A 273 -15.47 -28.79 -7.04
C VAL A 273 -15.15 -29.45 -5.71
N ARG A 274 -14.09 -30.25 -5.69
CA ARG A 274 -13.67 -31.05 -4.54
C ARG A 274 -12.16 -31.27 -4.55
N MET A 275 -11.59 -31.53 -3.38
CA MET A 275 -10.19 -31.93 -3.26
C MET A 275 -9.95 -33.24 -4.02
N GLY A 276 -8.81 -33.36 -4.70
CA GLY A 276 -8.48 -34.50 -5.55
C GLY A 276 -8.92 -34.35 -7.02
N LEU A 277 -9.80 -33.38 -7.33
CA LEU A 277 -10.26 -33.15 -8.70
C LEU A 277 -9.08 -32.89 -9.65
N ARG A 278 -9.01 -33.68 -10.73
CA ARG A 278 -8.00 -33.56 -11.77
C ARG A 278 -8.38 -32.49 -12.78
N VAL A 279 -7.48 -31.54 -13.02
CA VAL A 279 -7.76 -30.36 -13.84
C VAL A 279 -6.63 -30.06 -14.82
N GLU A 280 -6.98 -29.42 -15.94
CA GLU A 280 -6.05 -28.96 -16.98
C GLU A 280 -6.32 -27.48 -17.35
N PRO A 281 -5.30 -26.73 -17.79
CA PRO A 281 -5.44 -25.32 -18.14
C PRO A 281 -6.23 -25.14 -19.44
N VAL A 282 -7.10 -24.14 -19.44
CA VAL A 282 -7.80 -23.64 -20.63
C VAL A 282 -7.20 -22.30 -21.01
N TRP A 283 -6.79 -22.17 -22.27
CA TRP A 283 -6.15 -20.97 -22.81
C TRP A 283 -7.11 -20.24 -23.74
N THR A 284 -7.23 -18.93 -23.57
CA THR A 284 -7.89 -18.06 -24.55
C THR A 284 -6.93 -17.72 -25.68
N GLU A 285 -7.44 -17.53 -26.89
CA GLU A 285 -6.62 -17.16 -28.06
C GLU A 285 -5.81 -15.88 -27.77
N GLY A 286 -4.50 -15.94 -28.06
CA GLY A 286 -3.57 -14.83 -27.80
C GLY A 286 -3.22 -14.59 -26.33
N ALA A 287 -3.79 -15.34 -25.39
CA ALA A 287 -3.47 -15.21 -23.96
C ALA A 287 -2.07 -15.75 -23.64
N ARG A 288 -1.40 -15.12 -22.67
CA ARG A 288 -0.08 -15.53 -22.15
C ARG A 288 -0.15 -16.38 -20.89
N TYR A 289 -1.36 -16.67 -20.40
CA TYR A 289 -1.60 -17.46 -19.20
C TYR A 289 -2.96 -18.16 -19.32
N PRO A 290 -3.19 -19.25 -18.58
CA PRO A 290 -4.50 -19.91 -18.56
C PRO A 290 -5.60 -18.96 -18.06
N ASP A 291 -6.76 -19.00 -18.69
CA ASP A 291 -7.96 -18.27 -18.24
C ASP A 291 -8.58 -18.94 -16.99
N HIS A 292 -8.60 -20.28 -17.00
CA HIS A 292 -9.02 -21.12 -15.89
C HIS A 292 -8.46 -22.53 -16.06
N TYR A 293 -8.75 -23.38 -15.08
CA TYR A 293 -8.55 -24.82 -15.15
C TYR A 293 -9.91 -25.52 -15.15
N ARG A 294 -10.05 -26.55 -15.98
CA ARG A 294 -11.27 -27.36 -16.10
C ARG A 294 -11.01 -28.81 -15.73
N PRO A 295 -12.03 -29.61 -15.34
CA PRO A 295 -11.84 -31.03 -15.10
C PRO A 295 -11.30 -31.76 -16.34
N THR A 296 -10.38 -32.69 -16.16
CA THR A 296 -9.88 -33.58 -17.22
C THR A 296 -10.85 -34.73 -17.52
N GLY A 297 -11.72 -35.06 -16.57
CA GLY A 297 -12.58 -36.25 -16.60
C GLY A 297 -11.94 -37.51 -16.01
N GLU A 298 -10.67 -37.44 -15.57
CA GLU A 298 -10.01 -38.51 -14.82
C GLU A 298 -10.65 -38.70 -13.43
N PRO A 299 -10.51 -39.90 -12.83
CA PRO A 299 -10.83 -40.09 -11.42
C PRO A 299 -10.04 -39.14 -10.52
N ASP A 300 -10.61 -38.81 -9.36
CA ASP A 300 -9.94 -37.97 -8.39
C ASP A 300 -8.62 -38.61 -7.92
N ALA A 301 -7.61 -37.78 -7.71
CA ALA A 301 -6.34 -38.21 -7.15
C ALA A 301 -6.52 -38.74 -5.72
N ASP A 302 -5.75 -39.77 -5.37
CA ASP A 302 -5.68 -40.27 -4.00
C ASP A 302 -5.12 -39.20 -3.06
N TYR A 303 -5.75 -39.03 -1.88
CA TYR A 303 -5.38 -38.01 -0.90
C TYR A 303 -3.90 -38.06 -0.49
N ASP A 304 -3.31 -39.26 -0.39
CA ASP A 304 -1.91 -39.41 0.00
C ASP A 304 -0.93 -38.80 -1.00
N THR A 305 -1.37 -38.58 -2.25
CA THR A 305 -0.53 -37.99 -3.31
C THR A 305 -0.39 -36.47 -3.19
N TYR A 306 -1.29 -35.78 -2.49
CA TYR A 306 -1.31 -34.32 -2.43
C TYR A 306 -1.48 -33.71 -1.03
N LYS A 307 -1.63 -34.52 0.03
CA LYS A 307 -1.80 -34.03 1.41
C LYS A 307 -0.70 -33.10 1.93
N GLU A 308 0.51 -33.16 1.36
CA GLU A 308 1.63 -32.28 1.71
C GLU A 308 1.60 -30.91 0.98
N LEU A 309 0.59 -30.70 0.11
CA LEU A 309 0.42 -29.53 -0.76
C LEU A 309 -0.92 -28.79 -0.51
N LEU A 310 -1.51 -28.99 0.67
CA LEU A 310 -2.73 -28.30 1.13
C LEU A 310 -2.45 -26.82 1.43
#